data_AF-A0A970UVA6-F1
#
_entry.id   AF-A0A970UVA6-F1
#
_cell.length_a   1.000
_cell.length_b   1.000
_cell.length_c   1.000
_cell.angle_alpha   90.00
_cell.angle_beta   90.00
_cell.angle_gamma   90.00
#
_symmetry.space_group_name_H-M   'P 1'
#
loop_
_entity.id
_entity.type
_entity.pdbx_description
1 polymer ?
#
loop_
_entity_poly.entity_id
_entity_poly.type
_entity_poly.pdbx_seq_one_letter_code
_entity_poly.pdbx_strand_id
1 'polypeptide(L)' 'MYSPEIADLKGLIDLNIKKCFYELNQLNRYINGIEDSQIRMILSLRYINGMTWQQIAFSIGVHDEQYLRRKHNDFLNRCF' A
#
# COMPACT_ATOMS: atom_id res chain seq x y z
N MET A 1 31.18 0.35 -23.94
CA MET A 1 31.33 0.52 -22.48
C MET A 1 30.52 1.76 -22.10
N TYR A 2 29.54 1.66 -21.19
CA TYR A 2 28.77 2.83 -20.74
C TYR A 2 29.69 3.81 -20.00
N SER A 3 29.41 5.12 -20.01
CA SER A 3 30.19 6.07 -19.22
C SER A 3 29.99 5.79 -17.71
N PRO A 4 30.99 6.09 -16.85
CA PRO A 4 30.92 5.85 -15.41
C PRO A 4 29.65 6.41 -14.76
N GLU A 5 29.23 7.60 -15.19
CA GLU A 5 28.04 8.29 -14.67
C GLU A 5 26.75 7.50 -14.97
N ILE A 6 26.65 6.88 -16.14
CA ILE A 6 25.50 6.03 -16.51
C ILE A 6 25.49 4.76 -15.66
N ALA A 7 26.67 4.20 -15.34
CA ALA A 7 26.77 3.01 -14.49
C ALA A 7 26.33 3.31 -13.05
N ASP A 8 26.76 4.45 -12.50
CA ASP A 8 26.39 4.88 -11.15
C ASP A 8 24.89 5.16 -11.03
N LEU A 9 24.30 5.87 -12.00
CA LEU A 9 22.86 6.14 -12.02
C LEU A 9 22.03 4.84 -12.10
N LYS A 10 22.48 3.85 -12.87
CA LYS A 10 21.84 2.52 -12.90
C LYS A 10 21.92 1.84 -11.53
N GLY A 11 23.08 1.88 -10.87
CA GLY A 11 23.25 1.33 -9.53
C GLY A 11 22.33 1.99 -8.49
N LEU A 12 22.13 3.31 -8.60
CA LEU A 12 21.18 4.04 -7.75
C LEU A 12 19.73 3.65 -8.01
N ILE A 13 19.34 3.46 -9.27
CA ILE A 13 17.99 2.98 -9.62
C ILE A 13 17.76 1.59 -9.04
N ASP A 14 18.70 0.66 -9.22
CA ASP A 14 18.60 -0.70 -8.67
C ASP A 14 18.48 -0.71 -7.15
N LEU A 15 19.24 0.15 -6.47
CA LEU A 15 19.16 0.30 -5.02
C LEU A 15 17.78 0.82 -4.60
N ASN A 16 17.25 1.83 -5.30
CA ASN A 16 15.92 2.36 -5.00
C ASN A 16 14.81 1.34 -5.28
N ILE A 17 14.89 0.57 -6.36
CA ILE A 17 13.96 -0.52 -6.64
C ILE A 17 13.96 -1.54 -5.49
N LYS A 18 15.14 -1.97 -5.03
CA LYS A 18 15.26 -2.89 -3.89
C LYS A 18 14.64 -2.33 -2.61
N LYS A 19 14.84 -1.03 -2.33
CA LYS A 19 14.20 -0.36 -1.19
C LYS A 19 12.67 -0.38 -1.31
N CYS A 20 12.13 -0.01 -2.47
CA CYS A 20 10.69 -0.05 -2.72
C CYS A 20 10.10 -1.46 -2.53
N PHE A 21 10.78 -2.50 -3.03
CA PHE A 21 10.35 -3.89 -2.80
C PHE A 21 10.38 -4.28 -1.33
N TYR A 22 11.39 -3.84 -0.58
CA TYR A 22 11.47 -4.13 0.85
C TYR A 22 10.33 -3.45 1.63
N GLU A 23 10.05 -2.18 1.35
CA GLU A 23 8.93 -1.44 1.94
C GLU A 23 7.58 -2.07 1.58
N LEU A 24 7.37 -2.43 0.31
CA LEU A 24 6.16 -3.11 -0.14
C LEU A 24 5.97 -4.46 0.56
N ASN A 25 7.04 -5.23 0.75
CA ASN A 25 6.99 -6.50 1.46
C ASN A 25 6.66 -6.32 2.94
N GLN A 26 7.21 -5.29 3.59
CA GLN A 26 6.87 -4.96 4.98
C GLN A 26 5.39 -4.59 5.11
N LEU A 27 4.88 -3.74 4.22
CA LEU A 27 3.47 -3.35 4.19
C LEU A 27 2.56 -4.57 3.99
N ASN A 28 2.89 -5.44 3.04
CA ASN A 28 2.15 -6.68 2.80
C ASN A 28 2.13 -7.59 4.04
N ARG A 29 3.27 -7.77 4.72
CA ARG A 29 3.35 -8.59 5.94
C ARG A 29 2.48 -8.02 7.05
N TYR A 30 2.54 -6.71 7.26
CA TYR A 30 1.69 -6.02 8.24
C TYR A 30 0.21 -6.24 7.93
N ILE A 31 -0.22 -5.95 6.69
CA ILE A 31 -1.62 -6.11 6.29
C ILE A 31 -2.08 -7.56 6.44
N ASN A 32 -1.27 -8.53 6.01
CA ASN A 32 -1.60 -9.96 6.13
C ASN A 32 -1.74 -10.43 7.59
N GLY A 33 -1.10 -9.76 8.54
CA GLY A 33 -1.19 -10.07 9.97
C GLY A 33 -2.45 -9.53 10.67
N ILE A 34 -3.22 -8.65 10.04
CA ILE A 34 -4.45 -8.08 10.62
C ILE A 34 -5.55 -9.14 10.62
N GLU A 35 -6.30 -9.29 11.70
CA GLU A 35 -7.35 -10.32 11.82
C GLU A 35 -8.61 -10.03 10.99
N ASP A 36 -9.11 -8.78 11.01
CA ASP A 36 -10.31 -8.38 10.27
C ASP A 36 -10.03 -8.39 8.75
N SER A 37 -10.70 -9.31 8.04
CA SER A 37 -10.52 -9.51 6.60
C SER A 37 -10.98 -8.33 5.76
N GLN A 38 -11.98 -7.57 6.21
CA GLN A 38 -12.45 -6.37 5.52
C GLN A 38 -11.44 -5.24 5.70
N ILE A 39 -10.85 -5.09 6.88
CA ILE A 39 -9.75 -4.12 7.10
C ILE A 39 -8.55 -4.49 6.23
N ARG A 40 -8.16 -5.77 6.15
CA ARG A 40 -7.11 -6.21 5.22
C ARG A 40 -7.39 -5.78 3.79
N MET A 41 -8.61 -6.04 3.31
CA MET A 41 -9.02 -5.67 1.96
C MET A 41 -8.93 -4.15 1.74
N ILE A 42 -9.46 -3.35 2.67
CA ILE A 42 -9.43 -1.88 2.59
C ILE A 42 -7.99 -1.37 2.53
N LEU A 43 -7.11 -1.86 3.41
CA LEU A 43 -5.72 -1.43 3.46
C LEU A 43 -4.93 -1.87 2.23
N SER A 44 -5.15 -3.07 1.71
CA SER A 44 -4.55 -3.53 0.46
C SER A 44 -4.94 -2.63 -0.70
N LEU A 45 -6.25 -2.39 -0.91
CA LEU A 45 -6.72 -1.55 -1.99
C LEU A 45 -6.21 -0.10 -1.85
N ARG A 46 -6.12 0.40 -0.62
CA ARG A 46 -5.66 1.78 -0.35
C ARG A 46 -4.16 1.97 -0.53
N TYR A 47 -3.34 1.09 0.05
CA TYR A 47 -1.89 1.30 0.18
C TYR A 47 -1.06 0.44 -0.76
N ILE A 48 -1.57 -0.70 -1.21
CA ILE A 48 -0.90 -1.54 -2.21
C ILE A 48 -1.35 -1.14 -3.62
N ASN A 49 -2.66 -1.03 -3.84
CA ASN A 49 -3.21 -0.71 -5.16
C ASN A 49 -3.38 0.80 -5.42
N GLY A 50 -3.22 1.65 -4.40
CA GLY A 50 -3.28 3.10 -4.55
C GLY A 50 -4.68 3.65 -4.92
N MET A 51 -5.75 2.94 -4.59
CA MET A 51 -7.10 3.31 -4.99
C MET A 51 -7.68 4.48 -4.19
N THR A 52 -8.54 5.27 -4.83
CA THR A 52 -9.36 6.29 -4.16
C THR A 52 -10.45 5.64 -3.29
N TRP A 53 -10.99 6.37 -2.33
CA TRP A 53 -12.07 5.86 -1.47
C TRP A 53 -13.30 5.41 -2.27
N GLN A 54 -13.68 6.18 -3.30
CA GLN A 54 -14.74 5.81 -4.24
C GLN A 54 -14.45 4.50 -4.99
N GLN A 55 -13.21 4.33 -5.48
CA GLN A 55 -12.81 3.10 -6.16
C GLN A 55 -12.88 1.89 -5.22
N ILE A 56 -12.42 2.05 -3.97
CA ILE A 56 -12.50 0.99 -2.95
C ILE A 56 -13.96 0.64 -2.65
N ALA A 57 -14.82 1.65 -2.50
CA ALA A 57 -16.26 1.44 -2.27
C ALA A 57 -16.87 0.60 -3.39
N PHE A 58 -16.60 0.97 -4.64
CA PHE A 58 -17.04 0.23 -5.81
C PHE A 58 -16.47 -1.21 -5.85
N SER A 59 -15.18 -1.40 -5.57
CA SER A 59 -14.54 -2.73 -5.55
C SER A 59 -15.09 -3.66 -4.47
N ILE A 60 -15.54 -3.10 -3.33
CA ILE A 60 -16.12 -3.87 -2.22
C ILE A 60 -17.64 -4.06 -2.40
N GLY A 61 -18.27 -3.36 -3.34
CA GLY A 61 -19.72 -3.41 -3.57
C GLY A 61 -20.52 -2.57 -2.56
N VAL A 62 -19.92 -1.53 -2.00
CA VAL A 62 -20.59 -0.56 -1.12
C VAL A 62 -20.69 0.80 -1.81
N HIS A 63 -21.77 1.54 -1.56
CA HIS A 63 -21.96 2.87 -2.17
C HIS A 63 -21.34 4.00 -1.35
N ASP A 64 -21.25 3.85 -0.02
CA ASP A 64 -20.74 4.90 0.87
C ASP A 64 -19.23 4.74 1.12
N GLU A 65 -18.45 5.59 0.45
CA GLU A 65 -17.00 5.66 0.66
C GLU A 65 -16.63 6.20 2.06
N GLN A 66 -17.50 7.01 2.68
CA GLN A 66 -17.24 7.58 4.00
C GLN A 66 -17.34 6.53 5.09
N TYR A 67 -18.21 5.53 4.92
CA TYR A 67 -18.27 4.36 5.79
C TYR A 67 -16.91 3.64 5.83
N LEU A 68 -16.33 3.35 4.66
CA LEU A 68 -15.02 2.70 4.57
C LEU A 68 -13.90 3.55 5.16
N ARG A 69 -13.90 4.85 4.88
CA ARG A 69 -12.90 5.78 5.43
C ARG A 69 -12.99 5.88 6.95
N ARG A 70 -14.19 5.93 7.53
CA ARG A 70 -14.38 5.91 8.98
C ARG A 70 -13.89 4.61 9.59
N LYS A 71 -14.33 3.46 9.05
CA LYS A 71 -13.89 2.13 9.51
C LYS A 71 -12.37 1.97 9.45
N HIS A 72 -11.74 2.47 8.40
CA HIS A 72 -10.29 2.54 8.27
C HIS A 72 -9.64 3.41 9.36
N ASN A 73 -10.12 4.64 9.56
CA ASN A 73 -9.55 5.56 10.54
C ASN A 73 -9.71 5.03 11.96
N ASP A 74 -10.87 4.46 12.30
CA ASP A 74 -11.13 3.85 13.60
C ASP A 74 -10.18 2.69 13.88
N PHE A 75 -9.83 1.91 12.84
CA PHE A 75 -8.82 0.86 12.97
C PHE A 75 -7.43 1.47 13.25
N LEU A 76 -6.98 2.44 12.44
CA LEU A 76 -5.66 3.04 12.63
C LEU A 76 -5.51 3.71 14.01
N ASN A 77 -6.53 4.41 14.48
CA ASN A 77 -6.54 5.06 15.80
C ASN A 77 -6.52 4.08 16.98
N ARG A 78 -6.79 2.78 16.76
CA ARG A 78 -6.66 1.74 17.79
C ARG A 78 -5.29 1.09 17.79
N CYS A 79 -4.59 1.13 16.66
CA CYS A 79 -3.28 0.49 16.49
C CYS A 79 -2.11 1.41 16.87
N PHE A 80 -2.30 2.73 16.77
CA PHE A 80 -1.31 3.77 17.01
C PHE A 80 -1.88 4.85 17.92
#